data_AF-A0A1V5MM12-F1
#
_entry.id   AF-A0A1V5MM12-F1
#
_cell.length_a   1.000
_cell.length_b   1.000
_cell.length_c   1.000
_cell.angle_alpha   90.00
_cell.angle_beta   90.00
_cell.angle_gamma   90.00
#
_symmetry.space_group_name_H-M   'P 1'
#
loop_
_entity.id
_entity.type
_entity.pdbx_description
1 polymer ?
#
loop_
_entity_poly.entity_id
_entity_poly.type
_entity_poly.pdbx_seq_one_letter_code
_entity_poly.pdbx_strand_id
1 'polypeptide(L)'
;MKLEKVASSVEAWQAVAGALEKALNTKTSNGYESQLIYILTDGEFDHEKVDQAIRQAQQQRDRPAVIHVLACGNPDNQGYLSRLARNNQGQYIFITDEEMARQRKEMP
;
A
#
# COMPACT_ATOMS: atom_id res chain seq x y z
N MET A 1 4.39 21.35 -2.51
CA MET A 1 5.43 20.45 -2.02
C MET A 1 5.80 19.52 -3.16
N LYS A 2 7.01 19.63 -3.74
CA LYS A 2 7.46 18.66 -4.75
C LYS A 2 7.93 17.42 -4.00
N LEU A 3 7.27 16.28 -4.24
CA LEU A 3 7.72 15.00 -3.73
C LEU A 3 9.10 14.72 -4.36
N GLU A 4 10.11 14.49 -3.53
CA GLU A 4 11.44 14.11 -4.01
C GLU A 4 11.32 12.78 -4.74
N LYS A 5 11.81 12.73 -5.98
CA LYS A 5 11.92 11.47 -6.71
C LYS A 5 12.93 10.60 -5.98
N VAL A 6 12.47 9.48 -5.44
CA VAL A 6 13.33 8.47 -4.85
C VAL A 6 14.28 7.96 -5.92
N ALA A 7 15.59 8.13 -5.72
CA ALA A 7 16.60 8.03 -6.76
C ALA A 7 17.08 6.58 -7.00
N SER A 8 16.69 5.64 -6.13
CA SER A 8 17.02 4.22 -6.28
C SER A 8 15.88 3.29 -5.84
N SER A 9 15.78 2.11 -6.45
CA SER A 9 14.83 1.05 -6.07
C SER A 9 15.01 0.57 -4.62
N VAL A 10 16.23 0.70 -4.07
CA VAL A 10 16.56 0.36 -2.68
C VAL A 10 15.87 1.30 -1.68
N GLU A 11 15.88 2.59 -1.97
CA GLU A 11 15.21 3.59 -1.12
C GLU A 11 13.68 3.49 -1.23
N ALA A 12 13.17 3.10 -2.40
CA ALA A 12 11.73 3.00 -2.65
C ALA A 12 11.06 1.88 -1.80
N TRP A 13 11.66 0.68 -1.74
CA TRP A 13 11.08 -0.40 -0.92
C TRP A 13 11.19 -0.11 0.57
N GLN A 14 12.29 0.52 1.02
CA GLN A 14 12.46 0.91 2.43
C GLN A 14 11.41 1.93 2.86
N ALA A 15 11.10 2.90 1.99
CA ALA A 15 10.07 3.88 2.26
C ALA A 15 8.67 3.24 2.40
N VAL A 16 8.34 2.31 1.49
CA VAL A 16 7.05 1.58 1.52
C VAL A 16 6.96 0.68 2.76
N ALA A 17 8.00 -0.12 3.03
CA ALA A 17 8.05 -0.99 4.20
C ALA A 17 7.94 -0.18 5.51
N GLY A 18 8.72 0.89 5.65
CA GLY A 18 8.69 1.75 6.84
C GLY A 18 7.36 2.47 7.03
N ALA A 19 6.70 2.89 5.94
CA ALA A 19 5.36 3.47 6.01
C ALA A 19 4.32 2.44 6.49
N LEU A 20 4.40 1.21 5.99
CA LEU A 20 3.51 0.12 6.38
C LEU A 20 3.71 -0.32 7.82
N GLU A 21 4.96 -0.48 8.27
CA GLU A 21 5.27 -0.78 9.66
C GLU A 21 4.69 0.27 10.61
N LYS A 22 4.87 1.56 10.29
CA LYS A 22 4.28 2.66 11.07
C LYS A 22 2.75 2.60 11.09
N ALA A 23 2.13 2.38 9.94
CA ALA A 23 0.67 2.28 9.84
C ALA A 23 0.12 1.08 10.64
N LEU A 24 0.78 -0.07 10.56
CA LEU A 24 0.40 -1.29 11.26
C LEU A 24 0.59 -1.17 12.78
N ASN A 25 1.59 -0.43 13.23
CA ASN A 25 1.87 -0.25 14.67
C ASN A 25 1.14 0.95 15.29
N THR A 26 0.40 1.73 14.49
CA THR A 26 -0.35 2.88 15.00
C THR A 26 -1.52 2.42 15.87
N LYS A 27 -1.60 3.00 17.08
CA LYS A 27 -2.73 2.83 18.00
C LYS A 27 -3.50 4.15 18.13
N THR A 28 -4.82 4.05 18.19
CA THR A 28 -5.70 5.18 18.53
C THR A 28 -5.44 5.66 19.96
N SER A 29 -5.97 6.82 20.33
CA SER A 29 -5.87 7.36 21.71
C SER A 29 -6.43 6.40 22.77
N ASN A 30 -7.32 5.49 22.37
CA ASN A 30 -7.94 4.48 23.25
C ASN A 30 -7.22 3.12 23.18
N GLY A 31 -6.05 3.04 22.51
CA GLY A 31 -5.22 1.84 22.46
C GLY A 31 -5.57 0.83 21.35
N TYR A 32 -6.59 1.09 20.53
CA TYR A 32 -6.99 0.19 19.43
C TYR A 32 -6.05 0.27 18.23
N GLU A 33 -5.72 -0.87 17.64
CA GLU A 33 -4.90 -0.99 16.44
C GLU A 33 -5.68 -0.64 15.15
N SER A 34 -5.02 0.01 14.20
CA SER A 34 -5.56 0.31 12.87
C SER A 34 -5.94 -0.98 12.11
N GLN A 35 -7.22 -1.18 11.80
CA GLN A 35 -7.70 -2.42 11.15
C GLN A 35 -7.72 -2.34 9.61
N LEU A 36 -7.58 -1.15 9.03
CA LEU A 36 -7.74 -0.92 7.60
C LEU A 36 -6.58 -0.07 7.08
N ILE A 37 -5.85 -0.57 6.08
CA ILE A 37 -4.71 0.13 5.48
C ILE A 37 -4.90 0.20 3.97
N TYR A 38 -4.70 1.38 3.39
CA TYR A 38 -4.72 1.62 1.96
C TYR A 38 -3.31 1.92 1.46
N ILE A 39 -2.82 1.11 0.52
CA ILE A 39 -1.55 1.34 -0.17
C ILE A 39 -1.84 2.06 -1.49
N LEU A 40 -1.23 3.23 -1.68
CA LEU A 40 -1.21 3.95 -2.96
C LEU A 40 0.20 3.91 -3.53
N THR A 41 0.38 3.31 -4.70
CA THR A 41 1.71 3.17 -5.32
C THR A 41 1.65 3.18 -6.85
N ASP A 42 2.66 3.80 -7.47
CA ASP A 42 2.87 3.96 -8.91
C ASP A 42 4.25 3.46 -9.38
N GLY A 43 5.06 2.87 -8.49
CA GLY A 43 6.47 2.56 -8.73
C GLY A 43 6.87 1.11 -8.45
N GLU A 44 8.07 0.74 -8.90
CA GLU A 44 8.70 -0.55 -8.59
C GLU A 44 9.39 -0.52 -7.22
N PHE A 45 9.31 -1.65 -6.51
CA PHE A 45 9.99 -1.87 -5.25
C PHE A 45 10.23 -3.37 -5.02
N ASP A 46 11.12 -3.69 -4.10
CA ASP A 46 11.47 -5.07 -3.73
C ASP A 46 10.31 -5.76 -3.00
N HIS A 47 9.61 -6.65 -3.72
CA HIS A 47 8.41 -7.34 -3.24
C HIS A 47 8.67 -8.23 -2.04
N GLU A 48 9.81 -8.94 -1.99
CA GLU A 48 10.11 -9.88 -0.92
C GLU A 48 10.29 -9.16 0.42
N LYS A 49 10.97 -8.01 0.38
CA LYS A 49 11.21 -7.22 1.60
C LYS A 49 9.94 -6.55 2.12
N VAL A 50 9.08 -6.07 1.22
CA VAL A 50 7.76 -5.53 1.62
C VAL A 50 6.90 -6.64 2.24
N ASP A 51 6.90 -7.84 1.64
CA ASP A 51 6.19 -8.99 2.21
C ASP A 51 6.70 -9.36 3.60
N GLN A 52 8.02 -9.36 3.80
CA GLN A 52 8.62 -9.68 5.08
C GLN A 52 8.23 -8.64 6.15
N ALA A 53 8.33 -7.35 5.83
CA ALA A 53 7.97 -6.27 6.75
C ALA A 53 6.48 -6.35 7.16
N ILE A 54 5.59 -6.57 6.19
CA ILE A 54 4.15 -6.73 6.46
C ILE A 54 3.91 -7.95 7.34
N ARG A 55 4.51 -9.11 7.02
CA ARG A 55 4.32 -10.33 7.83
C ARG A 55 4.81 -10.14 9.27
N GLN A 56 5.98 -9.54 9.46
CA GLN A 56 6.52 -9.27 10.79
C GLN A 56 5.63 -8.34 11.60
N ALA A 57 5.14 -7.26 10.99
CA ALA A 57 4.25 -6.32 11.65
C ALA A 57 2.86 -6.94 11.96
N GLN A 58 2.31 -7.77 11.06
CA GLN A 58 1.04 -8.46 11.30
C GLN A 58 1.13 -9.48 12.44
N GLN A 59 2.28 -10.15 12.62
CA GLN A 59 2.50 -11.11 13.70
C GLN A 59 2.57 -10.48 15.11
N GLN A 60 2.89 -9.19 15.19
CA GLN A 60 3.00 -8.46 16.46
C GLN A 60 1.65 -7.96 16.98
N ARG A 61 0.57 -8.19 16.22
CA ARG A 61 -0.76 -7.64 16.47
C ARG A 61 -1.70 -8.67 17.05
N ASP A 62 -2.58 -8.21 17.93
CA ASP A 62 -3.65 -9.06 18.48
C ASP A 62 -4.67 -9.43 17.40
N ARG A 63 -4.88 -8.53 16.44
CA ARG A 63 -5.73 -8.75 15.27
C ARG A 63 -5.04 -8.28 13.99
N PRO A 64 -4.90 -9.17 12.98
CA PRO A 64 -4.34 -8.79 11.70
C PRO A 64 -5.13 -7.64 11.06
N ALA A 65 -4.42 -6.66 10.50
CA ALA A 65 -5.03 -5.60 9.70
C ALA A 65 -5.47 -6.12 8.33
N VAL A 66 -6.58 -5.58 7.84
CA VAL A 66 -7.00 -5.71 6.45
C VAL A 66 -6.22 -4.71 5.59
N ILE A 67 -5.57 -5.19 4.53
CA ILE A 67 -4.77 -4.35 3.63
C ILE A 67 -5.42 -4.27 2.25
N HIS A 68 -5.95 -3.10 1.91
CA HIS A 68 -6.40 -2.75 0.58
C HIS A 68 -5.28 -2.08 -0.21
N VAL A 69 -5.27 -2.32 -1.51
CA VAL A 69 -4.28 -1.76 -2.41
C VAL A 69 -4.97 -1.04 -3.56
N LEU A 70 -4.63 0.23 -3.74
CA LEU A 70 -4.98 1.04 -4.90
C LEU A 70 -3.69 1.30 -5.69
N ALA A 71 -3.57 0.66 -6.84
CA ALA A 71 -2.45 0.87 -7.74
C ALA A 71 -2.85 1.82 -8.86
N CYS A 72 -2.00 2.79 -9.19
CA CYS A 72 -2.28 3.80 -10.18
C CYS A 72 -1.21 3.82 -11.27
N GLY A 73 -1.63 3.90 -12.53
CA GLY A 73 -0.75 4.13 -13.69
C GLY A 73 0.05 2.90 -14.13
N ASN A 74 1.00 2.41 -13.31
CA ASN A 74 1.89 1.30 -13.71
C ASN A 74 1.29 -0.10 -13.39
N PRO A 75 1.00 -0.95 -14.40
CA PRO A 75 0.48 -2.30 -14.18
C PRO A 75 1.54 -3.36 -13.80
N ASP A 76 2.84 -3.06 -13.88
CA ASP A 76 3.93 -4.05 -13.72
C ASP A 76 3.86 -4.83 -12.40
N ASN A 77 3.36 -4.18 -11.34
CA ASN A 77 3.25 -4.77 -10.00
C ASN A 77 1.88 -5.37 -9.70
N GLN A 78 0.94 -5.39 -10.65
CA GLN A 78 -0.45 -5.83 -10.43
C GLN A 78 -0.53 -7.25 -9.86
N GLY A 79 0.28 -8.18 -10.36
CA GLY A 79 0.30 -9.57 -9.87
C GLY A 79 0.75 -9.69 -8.42
N TYR A 80 1.74 -8.89 -8.01
CA TYR A 80 2.20 -8.84 -6.62
C TYR A 80 1.17 -8.17 -5.72
N LEU A 81 0.74 -6.96 -6.07
CA LEU A 81 -0.17 -6.12 -5.28
C LEU A 81 -1.54 -6.77 -5.07
N SER A 82 -2.06 -7.46 -6.08
CA SER A 82 -3.30 -8.22 -5.96
C SER A 82 -3.19 -9.39 -4.99
N ARG A 83 -2.08 -10.14 -5.02
CA ARG A 83 -1.80 -11.20 -4.04
C ARG A 83 -1.61 -10.62 -2.65
N LEU A 84 -0.90 -9.50 -2.52
CA LEU A 84 -0.67 -8.85 -1.24
C LEU A 84 -2.00 -8.49 -0.56
N ALA A 85 -2.90 -7.83 -1.28
CA ALA A 85 -4.23 -7.48 -0.77
C ALA A 85 -5.02 -8.73 -0.35
N ARG A 86 -5.09 -9.73 -1.23
CA ARG A 86 -5.82 -10.98 -0.97
C ARG A 86 -5.29 -11.75 0.25
N ASN A 87 -3.98 -11.84 0.39
CA ASN A 87 -3.33 -12.52 1.52
C ASN A 87 -3.61 -11.81 2.85
N ASN A 88 -3.92 -10.52 2.81
CA ASN A 88 -4.27 -9.70 3.96
C ASN A 88 -5.77 -9.35 3.98
N GLN A 89 -6.62 -10.22 3.42
CA GLN A 89 -8.09 -10.13 3.43
C GLN A 89 -8.67 -8.82 2.87
N GLY A 90 -7.89 -8.05 2.11
CA GLY A 90 -8.34 -6.81 1.49
C GLY A 90 -8.64 -6.96 0.01
N GLN A 91 -8.85 -5.81 -0.63
CA GLN A 91 -9.18 -5.71 -2.05
C GLN A 91 -8.09 -4.98 -2.81
N TYR A 92 -7.90 -5.38 -4.06
CA TYR A 92 -7.01 -4.72 -5.01
C TYR A 92 -7.84 -4.00 -6.06
N ILE A 93 -7.52 -2.72 -6.28
CA ILE A 93 -8.11 -1.88 -7.32
C ILE A 93 -6.95 -1.30 -8.15
N PHE A 94 -7.02 -1.49 -9.46
CA PHE A 94 -6.13 -0.81 -10.40
C PHE A 94 -6.86 0.36 -11.03
N ILE A 95 -6.24 1.53 -11.04
CA ILE A 95 -6.75 2.74 -11.67
C ILE A 95 -5.80 3.07 -12.82
N THR A 96 -6.31 2.96 -14.04
CA THR A 96 -5.58 3.26 -15.27
C THR A 96 -5.30 4.76 -15.40
N ASP A 97 -4.29 5.13 -16.21
CA ASP A 97 -4.03 6.54 -16.56
C ASP A 97 -5.25 7.22 -17.18
N GLU A 98 -6.04 6.48 -17.98
CA GLU A 98 -7.28 6.97 -18.57
C GLU A 98 -8.34 7.31 -17.51
N GLU A 99 -8.48 6.45 -16.49
CA GLU A 99 -9.39 6.70 -15.36
C GLU A 99 -8.92 7.86 -14.49
N MET A 100 -7.61 8.01 -14.27
CA MET A 100 -7.03 9.16 -13.55
C MET A 100 -7.20 10.46 -14.33
N ALA A 101 -7.05 10.42 -15.66
CA ALA A 101 -7.18 11.58 -16.54
C ALA A 101 -8.65 11.96 -16.82
N ARG A 102 -9.60 11.10 -16.47
CA ARG A 102 -11.03 11.37 -16.60
C ARG A 102 -11.41 12.50 -15.65
N GLN A 103 -11.34 13.74 -16.16
CA GLN A 103 -11.97 14.88 -15.50
C GLN A 103 -13.41 14.47 -15.18
N ARG A 104 -13.85 14.69 -13.94
CA ARG A 104 -15.24 14.49 -13.55
C ARG A 104 -16.09 15.33 -14.48
N LYS A 105 -16.55 14.76 -15.60
CA LYS A 105 -17.74 15.25 -16.27
C LYS A 105 -18.82 15.12 -15.22
N GLU A 106 -19.18 16.28 -14.70
CA GLU A 106 -20.23 16.56 -13.72
C GLU A 106 -21.10 15.34 -13.48
N MET A 107 -20.94 14.75 -12.29
CA MET A 107 -21.97 13.83 -11.81
C MET A 107 -23.29 14.62 -11.80
N PRO A 108 -24.36 14.10 -12.42
CA PRO A 108 -25.68 14.73 -12.31
C PRO A 108 -26.16 14.76 -10.86
#